data_AF-A0A452XLF4-F1
#
_entry.id   AF-A0A452XLF4-F1
#
_cell.length_a   1.000
_cell.length_b   1.000
_cell.length_c   1.000
_cell.angle_alpha   90.00
_cell.angle_beta   90.00
_cell.angle_gamma   90.00
#
_symmetry.space_group_name_H-M   'P 1'
#
loop_
_entity.id
_entity.type
_entity.pdbx_description
1 polymer ?
#
loop_
_entity_poly.entity_id
_entity_poly.type
_entity_poly.pdbx_seq_one_letter_code
_entity_poly.pdbx_strand_id
1 'polypeptide(L)'
;HIGVGLQMTKRRGDREVHKETEERPGWCADPHLPPCAAFVEIMAPVFSREAWRCVWHMIQNDLVHGWGLDFALRKCVEPAHEKIGVVDSQWIVHQVVPSLGNQGKAEGGKPAWEGVRARCRKEWGMFQTRLADAEKAYYKMMGITPPNSTLV
;
A
#
# COMPACT_ATOMS: atom_id res chain seq x y z
N HIS A 1 -4.69 11.35 -4.92
CA HIS A 1 -4.08 10.65 -6.07
C HIS A 1 -2.69 10.19 -5.64
N ILE A 2 -2.60 8.98 -5.09
CA ILE A 2 -1.31 8.27 -5.00
C ILE A 2 -1.20 7.46 -6.31
N GLY A 3 0.00 7.35 -6.86
CA GLY A 3 0.28 6.54 -8.07
C GLY A 3 0.73 7.33 -9.30
N VAL A 4 0.19 8.53 -9.53
CA VAL A 4 0.64 9.41 -10.63
C VAL A 4 1.79 10.30 -10.12
N GLY A 5 2.97 9.74 -9.92
CA GLY A 5 4.14 10.57 -9.60
C GLY A 5 5.33 9.87 -8.97
N LEU A 6 5.11 8.78 -8.23
CA LEU A 6 6.19 8.04 -7.58
C LEU A 6 7.06 7.35 -8.63
N GLN A 7 8.38 7.47 -8.48
CA GLN A 7 9.36 6.88 -9.37
C GLN A 7 9.39 5.35 -9.25
N MET A 8 9.09 4.83 -8.06
CA MET A 8 9.12 3.38 -7.76
C MET A 8 8.03 2.61 -8.51
N THR A 9 6.96 3.27 -8.96
CA THR A 9 5.86 2.62 -9.71
C THR A 9 6.03 2.78 -11.22
N LYS A 10 7.03 3.54 -11.67
CA LYS A 10 7.28 3.79 -13.09
C LYS A 10 8.14 2.68 -13.68
N ARG A 11 7.64 2.10 -14.77
CA ARG A 11 8.41 1.16 -15.58
C ARG A 11 9.75 1.75 -16.00
N ARG A 12 10.79 0.93 -15.91
CA ARG A 12 12.14 1.16 -16.46
C ARG A 12 12.30 0.35 -17.74
N GLY A 13 12.80 0.98 -18.81
CA GLY A 13 12.89 0.33 -20.12
C GLY A 13 14.15 -0.53 -20.32
N ASP A 14 15.11 -0.42 -19.40
CA ASP A 14 16.49 -0.88 -19.51
C ASP A 14 16.79 -2.14 -18.69
N ARG A 15 15.79 -2.71 -17.99
CA ARG A 15 15.97 -3.79 -17.02
C ARG A 15 14.73 -4.68 -16.92
N GLU A 16 14.89 -5.85 -16.30
CA GLU A 16 13.80 -6.81 -16.09
C GLU A 16 12.98 -6.50 -14.82
N VAL A 17 13.66 -6.08 -13.75
CA VAL A 17 13.07 -5.76 -12.45
C VAL A 17 13.81 -4.59 -11.81
N HIS A 18 13.10 -3.73 -11.08
CA HIS A 18 13.71 -2.83 -10.11
C HIS A 18 13.02 -2.93 -8.74
N LYS A 19 13.80 -2.68 -7.68
CA LYS A 19 13.36 -2.77 -6.28
C LYS A 19 13.53 -1.47 -5.51
N GLU A 20 14.26 -0.54 -6.11
CA GLU A 20 14.57 0.77 -5.56
C GLU A 20 14.53 1.82 -6.68
N THR A 21 14.43 3.07 -6.28
CA THR A 21 14.48 4.22 -7.17
C THR A 21 15.11 5.43 -6.49
N GLU A 22 15.63 6.35 -7.29
CA GLU A 22 15.85 7.71 -6.86
C GLU A 22 14.53 8.50 -6.98
N GLU A 23 14.18 9.21 -5.91
CA GLU A 23 13.07 10.16 -5.86
C GLU A 23 13.60 11.59 -5.79
N ARG A 24 12.68 12.56 -5.82
CA ARG A 24 13.04 13.97 -5.63
C ARG A 24 13.79 14.16 -4.30
N PRO A 25 14.75 15.10 -4.23
CA PRO A 25 15.46 15.40 -3.00
C PRO A 25 14.51 15.62 -1.81
N GLY A 26 14.77 14.93 -0.70
CA GLY A 26 13.97 15.01 0.54
C GLY A 26 12.70 14.16 0.56
N TRP A 27 12.37 13.41 -0.50
CA TRP A 27 11.19 12.54 -0.50
C TRP A 27 11.42 11.18 0.16
N CYS A 28 12.67 10.74 0.22
CA CYS A 28 13.05 9.50 0.89
C CYS A 28 13.77 9.83 2.18
N ALA A 29 13.09 9.59 3.30
CA ALA A 29 13.70 9.65 4.62
C ALA A 29 14.75 8.55 4.81
N ASP A 30 14.54 7.41 4.16
CA ASP A 30 15.45 6.25 4.12
C ASP A 30 15.29 5.58 2.75
N PRO A 31 16.40 5.23 2.07
CA PRO A 31 16.37 4.61 0.74
C PRO A 31 15.69 3.24 0.70
N HIS A 32 15.67 2.50 1.80
CA HIS A 32 15.06 1.17 1.92
C HIS A 32 13.58 1.23 2.34
N LEU A 33 13.03 2.43 2.54
CA LEU A 33 11.64 2.64 2.89
C LEU A 33 10.87 3.30 1.73
N PRO A 34 9.54 3.20 1.73
CA PRO A 34 8.73 3.95 0.77
C PRO A 34 8.96 5.46 0.95
N PRO A 35 8.96 6.25 -0.13
CA PRO A 35 8.61 5.84 -1.49
C PRO A 35 9.77 5.26 -2.33
N CYS A 36 11.01 5.22 -1.82
CA CYS A 36 12.18 4.80 -2.62
C CYS A 36 12.31 3.29 -2.83
N ALA A 37 11.87 2.48 -1.86
CA ALA A 37 11.90 1.02 -1.96
C ALA A 37 10.80 0.38 -1.10
N ALA A 38 10.76 -0.96 -1.07
CA ALA A 38 9.85 -1.73 -0.21
C ALA A 38 8.36 -1.41 -0.43
N PHE A 39 7.97 -0.99 -1.63
CA PHE A 39 6.60 -0.61 -1.97
C PHE A 39 6.33 -0.80 -3.46
N VAL A 40 5.11 -1.21 -3.80
CA VAL A 40 4.57 -1.22 -5.16
C VAL A 40 3.08 -0.89 -5.11
N GLU A 41 2.60 -0.14 -6.11
CA GLU A 41 1.17 0.19 -6.22
C GLU A 41 0.36 -1.07 -6.57
N ILE A 42 -0.69 -1.33 -5.79
CA ILE A 42 -1.56 -2.49 -5.97
C ILE A 42 -2.55 -2.19 -7.09
N MET A 43 -2.17 -2.54 -8.31
CA MET A 43 -3.12 -2.68 -9.43
C MET A 43 -3.14 -4.10 -9.97
N ALA A 44 -1.96 -4.72 -10.07
CA ALA A 44 -1.80 -6.11 -10.47
C ALA A 44 -0.58 -6.74 -9.78
N PRO A 45 -0.56 -6.82 -8.44
CA PRO A 45 0.57 -7.42 -7.73
C PRO A 45 0.59 -8.94 -7.94
N VAL A 46 1.79 -9.49 -8.02
CA VAL A 46 2.03 -10.94 -7.93
C VAL A 46 2.74 -11.20 -6.61
N PHE A 47 2.24 -12.17 -5.84
CA PHE A 47 2.79 -12.52 -4.54
C PHE A 47 3.44 -13.89 -4.58
N SER A 48 4.53 -14.05 -3.83
CA SER A 48 4.99 -15.38 -3.45
C SER A 48 3.90 -16.07 -2.61
N ARG A 49 3.92 -17.41 -2.57
CA ARG A 49 2.93 -18.16 -1.78
C ARG A 49 2.91 -17.77 -0.30
N GLU A 50 4.07 -17.45 0.27
CA GLU A 50 4.21 -17.03 1.66
C GLU A 50 3.67 -15.61 1.87
N ALA A 51 4.08 -14.66 1.03
CA ALA A 51 3.59 -13.29 1.10
C ALA A 51 2.08 -13.23 0.91
N TRP A 52 1.54 -14.01 -0.04
CA TRP A 52 0.10 -14.09 -0.30
C TRP A 52 -0.69 -14.48 0.95
N ARG A 53 -0.22 -15.45 1.74
CA ARG A 53 -0.93 -15.85 2.98
C ARG A 53 -1.07 -14.68 3.95
N CYS A 54 -0.01 -13.89 4.13
CA CYS A 54 -0.06 -12.70 4.98
C CYS A 54 -0.95 -11.61 4.37
N VAL A 55 -0.78 -11.29 3.09
CA VAL A 55 -1.57 -10.25 2.39
C VAL A 55 -3.05 -10.62 2.35
N TRP A 56 -3.37 -11.91 2.21
CA TRP A 56 -4.73 -12.42 2.27
C TRP A 56 -5.43 -12.00 3.56
N HIS A 57 -4.74 -11.99 4.71
CA HIS A 57 -5.31 -11.51 5.97
C HIS A 57 -5.49 -9.98 6.04
N MET A 58 -4.72 -9.22 5.26
CA MET A 58 -4.86 -7.76 5.15
C MET A 58 -6.07 -7.36 4.31
N ILE A 59 -6.29 -8.04 3.17
CA ILE A 59 -7.33 -7.66 2.19
C ILE A 59 -8.71 -8.26 2.48
N GLN A 60 -8.80 -9.22 3.41
CA GLN A 60 -9.92 -10.15 3.49
C GLN A 60 -11.28 -9.62 3.94
N ASN A 61 -11.48 -8.34 4.27
CA ASN A 61 -12.84 -7.98 4.73
C ASN A 61 -13.41 -6.59 4.53
N ASP A 62 -12.65 -5.51 4.29
CA ASP A 62 -13.31 -4.18 4.41
C ASP A 62 -12.90 -3.15 3.36
N LEU A 63 -11.87 -3.40 2.56
CA LEU A 63 -11.33 -2.40 1.65
C LEU A 63 -11.87 -2.60 0.24
N VAL A 64 -13.11 -2.15 -0.01
CA VAL A 64 -13.55 -1.93 -1.40
C VAL A 64 -12.72 -0.79 -2.00
N HIS A 65 -12.17 0.10 -1.16
CA HIS A 65 -11.34 1.22 -1.55
C HIS A 65 -9.96 1.09 -0.89
N GLY A 66 -9.08 0.29 -1.50
CA GLY A 66 -7.74 -0.09 -1.00
C GLY A 66 -6.67 1.02 -0.98
N TRP A 67 -7.05 2.29 -0.80
CA TRP A 67 -6.08 3.39 -0.76
C TRP A 67 -5.17 3.26 0.47
N GLY A 68 -3.85 3.26 0.25
CA GLY A 68 -2.84 3.16 1.30
C GLY A 68 -2.43 1.73 1.70
N LEU A 69 -3.16 0.71 1.22
CA LEU A 69 -2.86 -0.71 1.49
C LEU A 69 -1.49 -1.12 0.93
N ASP A 70 -1.13 -0.57 -0.21
CA ASP A 70 0.15 -0.72 -0.89
C ASP A 70 1.36 -0.42 0.02
N PHE A 71 1.23 0.56 0.92
CA PHE A 71 2.28 0.87 1.91
C PHE A 71 2.43 -0.16 3.04
N ALA A 72 1.41 -1.00 3.27
CA ALA A 72 1.42 -1.99 4.34
C ALA A 72 1.98 -3.35 3.90
N LEU A 73 2.00 -3.65 2.59
CA LEU A 73 2.42 -4.97 2.08
C LEU A 73 3.83 -5.38 2.51
N ARG A 74 4.73 -4.41 2.70
CA ARG A 74 6.08 -4.64 3.22
C ARG A 74 6.13 -5.35 4.56
N LYS A 75 5.05 -5.33 5.34
CA LYS A 75 4.96 -6.06 6.62
C LYS A 75 4.84 -7.58 6.43
N CYS A 76 4.56 -8.04 5.21
CA CYS A 76 4.44 -9.46 4.88
C CYS A 76 5.74 -10.13 4.40
N VAL A 77 6.84 -9.38 4.31
CA VAL A 77 8.12 -9.88 3.81
C VAL A 77 9.29 -9.20 4.52
N GLU A 78 10.36 -9.95 4.82
CA GLU A 78 11.58 -9.42 5.45
C GLU A 78 12.83 -10.00 4.75
N PRO A 79 13.82 -9.17 4.32
CA PRO A 79 13.77 -7.71 4.25
C PRO A 79 12.94 -7.22 3.05
N ALA A 80 12.07 -6.25 3.28
CA ALA A 80 11.08 -5.84 2.30
C ALA A 80 11.68 -5.18 1.04
N HIS A 81 12.72 -4.36 1.19
CA HIS A 81 13.37 -3.66 0.09
C HIS A 81 14.09 -4.61 -0.89
N GLU A 82 14.50 -5.79 -0.44
CA GLU A 82 15.10 -6.81 -1.30
C GLU A 82 14.06 -7.72 -1.97
N LYS A 83 12.83 -7.78 -1.44
CA LYS A 83 11.80 -8.75 -1.85
C LYS A 83 10.64 -8.13 -2.62
N ILE A 84 10.48 -6.81 -2.56
CA ILE A 84 9.44 -6.07 -3.28
C ILE A 84 10.08 -5.32 -4.44
N GLY A 85 9.46 -5.41 -5.62
CA GLY A 85 9.90 -4.68 -6.81
C GLY A 85 8.87 -4.75 -7.92
N VAL A 86 9.12 -3.94 -8.95
CA VAL A 86 8.32 -3.89 -10.18
C VAL A 86 9.00 -4.76 -11.24
N VAL A 87 8.21 -5.62 -11.89
CA VAL A 87 8.65 -6.40 -13.05
C VAL A 87 8.50 -5.51 -14.30
N ASP A 88 9.59 -4.94 -14.76
CA ASP A 88 9.63 -4.00 -15.88
C ASP A 88 9.47 -4.66 -17.25
N SER A 89 9.84 -5.94 -17.34
CA SER A 89 9.71 -6.75 -18.56
C SER A 89 8.27 -7.15 -18.87
N GLN A 90 7.38 -7.10 -17.88
CA GLN A 90 5.96 -7.42 -18.00
C GLN A 90 5.10 -6.35 -17.33
N TRP A 91 4.55 -5.44 -18.12
CA TRP A 91 3.79 -4.29 -17.63
C TRP A 91 2.35 -4.30 -18.11
N ILE A 92 1.50 -3.66 -17.32
CA ILE A 92 0.10 -3.39 -17.68
C ILE A 92 -0.07 -1.88 -17.78
N VAL A 93 -0.77 -1.43 -18.82
CA VAL A 93 -1.12 -0.02 -18.97
C VAL A 93 -2.36 0.27 -18.14
N HIS A 94 -2.19 1.08 -17.09
CA HIS A 94 -3.31 1.58 -16.31
C HIS A 94 -3.80 2.92 -16.85
N GLN A 95 -5.07 3.01 -17.23
CA GLN A 95 -5.69 4.19 -17.83
C GLN A 95 -6.03 5.30 -16.81
N VAL A 96 -5.82 5.07 -15.52
CA VAL A 96 -6.12 6.02 -14.43
C VAL A 96 -7.61 6.42 -14.38
N VAL A 97 -8.49 5.61 -14.96
CA VAL A 97 -9.94 5.83 -14.93
C VAL A 97 -10.52 5.24 -13.63
N PRO A 98 -11.05 6.06 -12.70
CA PRO A 98 -11.65 5.55 -11.48
C PRO A 98 -12.92 4.75 -11.79
N SER A 99 -12.92 3.46 -11.47
CA SER A 99 -14.05 2.55 -11.77
C SER A 99 -15.19 2.64 -10.75
N LEU A 100 -14.91 3.05 -9.51
CA LEU A 100 -15.89 3.02 -8.41
C LEU A 100 -16.49 4.39 -8.05
N GLY A 101 -16.13 5.46 -8.78
CA GLY A 101 -16.55 6.84 -8.45
C GLY A 101 -18.07 7.05 -8.39
N ASN A 102 -18.83 6.24 -9.15
CA ASN A 102 -20.29 6.29 -9.20
C ASN A 102 -20.97 5.28 -8.25
N GLN A 103 -20.22 4.50 -7.45
CA GLN A 103 -20.77 3.51 -6.51
C GLN A 103 -21.12 4.11 -5.13
N GLY A 104 -21.30 5.43 -5.07
CA GLY A 104 -21.86 6.12 -3.90
C GLY A 104 -23.30 6.53 -4.15
N LYS A 105 -23.98 7.01 -3.11
CA LYS A 105 -25.30 7.63 -3.24
C LYS A 105 -25.14 9.14 -3.38
N ALA A 106 -25.81 9.73 -4.37
CA ALA A 106 -25.96 11.17 -4.43
C ALA A 106 -27.08 11.58 -3.48
N GLU A 107 -26.77 12.40 -2.47
CA GLU A 107 -27.70 12.83 -1.44
C GLU A 107 -27.51 14.31 -1.13
N GLY A 108 -28.60 15.06 -0.95
CA GLY A 108 -28.55 16.47 -0.56
C GLY A 108 -27.77 17.38 -1.52
N GLY A 109 -27.81 17.09 -2.83
CA GLY A 109 -27.08 17.84 -3.85
C GLY A 109 -25.60 17.47 -4.00
N LYS A 110 -25.08 16.53 -3.21
CA LYS A 110 -23.71 16.04 -3.32
C LYS A 110 -23.58 14.94 -4.38
N PRO A 111 -22.51 14.95 -5.18
CA PRO A 111 -22.25 13.91 -6.17
C PRO A 111 -21.85 12.58 -5.52
N ALA A 112 -22.15 11.45 -6.18
CA ALA A 112 -21.93 10.10 -5.67
C ALA A 112 -20.47 9.82 -5.22
N TRP A 113 -19.47 10.41 -5.88
CA TRP A 113 -18.06 10.21 -5.55
C TRP A 113 -17.69 10.72 -4.15
N GLU A 114 -18.44 11.67 -3.58
CA GLU A 114 -18.23 12.11 -2.21
C GLU A 114 -18.55 11.00 -1.21
N GLY A 115 -19.64 10.26 -1.44
CA GLY A 115 -20.01 9.10 -0.63
C GLY A 115 -18.95 7.99 -0.71
N VAL A 116 -18.39 7.76 -1.91
CA VAL A 116 -17.27 6.84 -2.14
C VAL A 116 -16.04 7.25 -1.32
N ARG A 117 -15.67 8.54 -1.36
CA ARG A 117 -14.54 9.06 -0.55
C ARG A 117 -14.78 8.93 0.95
N ALA A 118 -15.99 9.20 1.42
CA ALA A 118 -16.33 9.06 2.84
C ALA A 118 -16.20 7.60 3.29
N ARG A 119 -16.71 6.65 2.50
CA ARG A 119 -16.57 5.22 2.74
C ARG A 119 -15.10 4.79 2.74
N CYS A 120 -14.32 5.20 1.74
CA CYS A 120 -12.88 4.92 1.66
C CYS A 120 -12.12 5.37 2.93
N ARG A 121 -12.40 6.57 3.45
CA ARG A 121 -11.79 7.04 4.71
C ARG A 121 -12.18 6.19 5.91
N LYS A 122 -13.45 5.76 6.00
CA LYS A 122 -13.92 4.88 7.08
C LYS A 122 -13.24 3.51 7.03
N GLU A 123 -13.23 2.90 5.85
CA GLU A 123 -12.56 1.62 5.57
C GLU A 123 -11.06 1.69 5.91
N TRP A 124 -10.39 2.78 5.52
CA TRP A 124 -8.99 3.02 5.87
C TRP A 124 -8.75 3.10 7.38
N GLY A 125 -9.60 3.82 8.13
CA GLY A 125 -9.49 3.89 9.59
C GLY A 125 -9.61 2.51 10.26
N MET A 126 -10.56 1.69 9.80
CA MET A 126 -10.72 0.32 10.29
C MET A 126 -9.48 -0.53 10.02
N PHE A 127 -8.91 -0.42 8.83
CA PHE A 127 -7.67 -1.10 8.47
C PHE A 127 -6.50 -0.67 9.36
N GLN A 128 -6.31 0.63 9.57
CA GLN A 128 -5.23 1.15 10.41
C GLN A 128 -5.32 0.62 11.85
N THR A 129 -6.52 0.61 12.45
CA THR A 129 -6.72 0.02 13.78
C THR A 129 -6.34 -1.45 13.81
N ARG A 130 -6.85 -2.24 12.86
CA ARG A 130 -6.54 -3.69 12.79
C ARG A 130 -5.04 -3.95 12.62
N LEU A 131 -4.37 -3.17 11.78
CA LEU A 131 -2.93 -3.32 11.54
C LEU A 131 -2.13 -2.97 12.80
N ALA A 132 -2.47 -1.87 13.49
CA ALA A 132 -1.81 -1.47 14.73
C ALA A 132 -2.00 -2.52 15.84
N ASP A 133 -3.19 -3.10 15.98
CA ASP A 133 -3.47 -4.16 16.94
C ASP A 133 -2.63 -5.42 16.64
N ALA A 134 -2.52 -5.80 15.35
CA ALA A 134 -1.70 -6.92 14.91
C ALA A 134 -0.20 -6.67 15.18
N GLU A 135 0.31 -5.47 14.92
CA GLU A 135 1.69 -5.10 15.23
C GLU A 135 1.96 -5.15 16.74
N LYS A 136 1.06 -4.62 17.56
CA LYS A 136 1.17 -4.69 19.02
C LYS A 136 1.21 -6.13 19.50
N ALA A 137 0.35 -7.00 18.97
CA ALA A 137 0.34 -8.42 19.30
C ALA A 137 1.64 -9.12 18.88
N TYR A 138 2.14 -8.82 17.68
CA TYR A 138 3.41 -9.34 17.18
C TYR A 138 4.59 -8.94 18.08
N TYR A 139 4.73 -7.65 18.39
CA TYR A 139 5.81 -7.17 19.27
C TYR A 139 5.73 -7.77 20.67
N LYS A 140 4.51 -7.89 21.24
CA LYS A 140 4.31 -8.57 22.52
C LYS A 140 4.73 -10.04 22.48
N MET A 141 4.39 -10.76 21.41
CA MET A 141 4.79 -12.16 21.21
C MET A 141 6.30 -12.31 21.08
N MET A 142 6.96 -11.37 20.40
CA MET A 142 8.41 -11.37 20.19
C MET A 142 9.21 -10.83 21.39
N GLY A 143 8.55 -10.30 22.43
CA GLY A 143 9.22 -9.67 23.56
C GLY A 143 9.94 -8.36 23.20
N ILE A 144 9.53 -7.68 22.13
CA ILE A 144 10.15 -6.45 21.63
C ILE A 144 9.28 -5.26 22.04
N THR A 145 9.92 -4.17 22.49
CA THR A 145 9.23 -2.90 22.72
C THR A 145 8.87 -2.25 21.38
N PRO A 146 7.60 -1.92 21.12
CA PRO A 146 7.21 -1.27 19.87
C PRO A 146 7.91 0.09 19.72
N PRO A 147 8.34 0.48 18.51
CA PRO A 147 9.11 1.71 18.28
C PRO A 147 8.36 3.01 18.62
N ASN A 148 7.04 2.97 18.82
CA ASN A 148 6.22 4.13 19.21
C ASN A 148 5.58 4.02 20.61
N SER A 149 6.05 3.13 21.50
CA SER A 149 5.57 3.13 22.89
C SER A 149 6.32 4.18 23.72
N THR A 150 6.04 5.46 23.49
CA THR A 150 6.17 6.44 24.56
C THR A 150 5.02 6.20 25.53
N LEU A 151 5.36 5.81 26.76
CA LEU A 151 4.49 5.91 27.92
C LEU A 151 3.95 7.34 27.98
N VAL A 152 2.64 7.50 27.83
CA VAL A 152 1.87 8.60 28.42
C VAL A 152 0.73 7.95 29.18
#